data_AF-A0A0B0PED0-F1
#
_entry.id   AF-A0A0B0PED0-F1
#
_cell.length_a   1.000
_cell.length_b   1.000
_cell.length_c   1.000
_cell.angle_alpha   90.00
_cell.angle_beta   90.00
_cell.angle_gamma   90.00
#
_symmetry.space_group_name_H-M   'P 1'
#
loop_
_entity.id
_entity.type
_entity.pdbx_description
1 polymer ?
#
loop_
_entity_poly.entity_id
_entity_poly.type
_entity_poly.pdbx_seq_one_letter_code
_entity_poly.pdbx_strand_id
1 'polypeptide(L)'
;MASYASNSNKNQALDNIKERFALEVSDNYVKKALGKKWGDHKSTLKKKYFKKNISLKKKLQNVLPGMLRYQWEDAVRFRNSKKGEDRECVETTNRQKQKFTHTARSKSLLV
;
A
#
# COMPACT_ATOMS: atom_id res chain seq x y z
N MET A 1 -47.84 13.70 0.47
CA MET A 1 -46.63 14.53 0.22
C MET A 1 -45.60 14.17 1.27
N ALA A 2 -44.47 13.54 0.89
CA ALA A 2 -43.45 13.11 1.85
C ALA A 2 -42.63 14.32 2.33
N SER A 3 -42.63 14.59 3.63
CA SER A 3 -41.86 15.69 4.23
C SER A 3 -40.37 15.41 4.11
N TYR A 4 -39.65 16.25 3.37
CA TYR A 4 -38.19 16.25 3.33
C TYR A 4 -37.68 16.65 4.72
N ALA A 5 -37.32 15.66 5.55
CA ALA A 5 -36.68 15.92 6.83
C ALA A 5 -35.44 16.80 6.57
N SER A 6 -35.46 18.02 7.11
CA SER A 6 -34.42 19.02 6.89
C SER A 6 -33.05 18.44 7.21
N ASN A 7 -32.18 18.33 6.21
CA ASN A 7 -30.80 17.83 6.37
C ASN A 7 -29.92 18.75 7.26
N SER A 8 -30.49 19.84 7.81
CA SER A 8 -29.82 20.80 8.68
C SER A 8 -29.14 20.12 9.89
N ASN A 9 -29.83 19.21 10.60
CA ASN A 9 -29.22 18.49 11.72
C ASN A 9 -28.05 17.59 11.30
N LYS A 10 -28.08 17.01 10.09
CA LYS A 10 -26.98 16.18 9.58
C LYS A 10 -25.76 17.03 9.24
N ASN A 11 -25.98 18.20 8.64
CA ASN A 11 -24.91 19.13 8.30
C ASN A 11 -24.27 19.72 9.57
N GLN A 12 -25.08 20.10 10.56
CA GLN A 12 -24.60 20.58 11.85
C GLN A 12 -23.80 19.50 12.60
N ALA A 13 -24.25 18.24 12.59
CA ALA A 13 -23.50 17.14 13.18
C ALA A 13 -22.15 16.92 12.46
N LEU A 14 -22.14 17.00 11.12
CA LEU A 14 -20.92 16.89 10.32
C LEU A 14 -19.92 18.01 10.62
N ASP A 15 -20.39 19.24 10.74
CA ASP A 15 -19.53 20.39 11.03
C ASP A 15 -19.00 20.35 12.47
N ASN A 16 -19.84 19.98 13.45
CA ASN A 16 -19.39 19.72 14.82
C ASN A 16 -18.34 18.58 14.89
N ILE A 17 -18.46 17.56 14.06
CA ILE A 17 -17.46 16.49 13.95
C ILE A 17 -16.17 17.03 13.33
N LYS A 18 -16.22 17.79 12.24
CA LYS A 18 -15.02 18.38 11.62
C LYS A 18 -14.32 19.38 12.54
N GLU A 19 -15.08 20.15 13.33
CA GLU A 19 -14.58 21.12 14.29
C GLU A 19 -13.92 20.42 15.50
N ARG A 20 -14.60 19.44 16.12
CA ARG A 20 -14.06 18.68 17.27
C ARG A 20 -12.92 17.75 16.88
N PHE A 21 -13.01 17.19 15.69
CA PHE A 21 -11.96 16.39 15.07
C PHE A 21 -11.25 17.21 14.01
N ALA A 22 -10.77 18.41 14.37
CA ALA A 22 -9.72 19.15 13.64
C ALA A 22 -8.38 18.36 13.61
N LEU A 23 -8.47 17.04 13.46
CA LEU A 23 -7.51 16.21 12.79
C LEU A 23 -7.49 16.69 11.35
N GLU A 24 -6.70 17.73 11.10
CA GLU A 24 -5.98 17.84 9.85
C GLU A 24 -5.15 16.55 9.77
N VAL A 25 -5.77 15.46 9.29
CA VAL A 25 -5.09 14.21 9.03
C VAL A 25 -4.13 14.59 7.93
N SER A 26 -2.90 14.95 8.33
CA SER A 26 -1.95 15.53 7.41
C SER A 26 -1.90 14.63 6.19
N ASP A 27 -2.06 15.21 5.00
CA ASP A 27 -2.02 14.46 3.76
C ASP A 27 -0.77 13.56 3.69
N ASN A 28 0.32 13.99 4.33
CA ASN A 28 1.52 13.21 4.60
C ASN A 28 1.27 11.92 5.40
N TYR A 29 0.54 11.98 6.52
CA TYR A 29 0.17 10.79 7.30
C TYR A 29 -0.71 9.84 6.49
N VAL A 30 -1.73 10.34 5.78
CA VAL A 30 -2.61 9.53 4.93
C VAL A 30 -1.80 8.82 3.84
N LYS A 31 -0.93 9.56 3.13
CA LYS A 31 -0.04 9.01 2.10
C LYS A 31 0.92 7.96 2.66
N LYS A 32 1.50 8.18 3.85
CA LYS A 32 2.36 7.20 4.52
C LYS A 32 1.61 5.92 4.88
N ALA A 33 0.45 6.05 5.52
CA ALA A 33 -0.38 4.92 5.93
C ALA A 33 -0.87 4.11 4.72
N LEU A 34 -1.35 4.80 3.68
CA LEU A 34 -1.75 4.17 2.41
C LEU A 34 -0.57 3.51 1.71
N GLY A 35 0.57 4.19 1.62
CA GLY A 35 1.79 3.65 1.03
C GLY A 35 2.26 2.38 1.72
N LYS A 36 2.22 2.37 3.07
CA LYS A 36 2.54 1.20 3.88
C LYS A 36 1.56 0.05 3.62
N LYS A 37 0.25 0.31 3.70
CA LYS A 37 -0.80 -0.69 3.45
C LYS A 37 -0.71 -1.26 2.04
N TRP A 38 -0.41 -0.44 1.05
CA TRP A 38 -0.18 -0.84 -0.33
C TRP A 38 1.06 -1.72 -0.48
N GLY A 39 2.16 -1.37 0.19
CA GLY A 39 3.38 -2.18 0.23
C GLY A 39 3.13 -3.56 0.87
N ASP A 40 2.41 -3.60 2.00
CA ASP A 40 2.09 -4.84 2.71
C ASP A 40 1.15 -5.74 1.87
N HIS A 41 0.17 -5.13 1.20
CA HIS A 41 -0.69 -5.83 0.26
C HIS A 41 0.13 -6.44 -0.91
N LYS A 42 0.98 -5.65 -1.57
CA LYS A 42 1.88 -6.13 -2.63
C LYS A 42 2.77 -7.29 -2.19
N SER A 43 3.33 -7.21 -0.99
CA SER A 43 4.17 -8.26 -0.39
C SER A 43 3.37 -9.55 -0.18
N THR A 44 2.16 -9.42 0.37
CA THR A 44 1.22 -10.53 0.58
C THR A 44 0.86 -11.22 -0.74
N LEU A 45 0.58 -10.44 -1.79
CA LEU A 45 0.33 -10.97 -3.13
C LEU A 45 1.54 -11.71 -3.70
N LYS A 46 2.74 -11.15 -3.56
CA LYS A 46 3.99 -11.78 -4.03
C LYS A 46 4.19 -13.15 -3.35
N LYS A 47 4.01 -13.22 -2.04
CA LYS A 47 4.15 -14.47 -1.26
C LYS A 47 3.12 -15.54 -1.65
N LYS A 48 1.87 -15.16 -1.91
CA LYS A 48 0.79 -16.11 -2.19
C LYS A 48 0.82 -16.64 -3.62
N TYR A 49 1.08 -15.78 -4.61
CA TYR A 49 0.88 -16.11 -6.04
C TYR A 49 2.15 -16.19 -6.88
N PHE A 50 3.25 -15.57 -6.45
CA PHE A 50 4.49 -15.48 -7.25
C PHE A 50 5.59 -16.41 -6.72
N LYS A 51 5.22 -17.59 -6.21
CA LYS A 51 6.20 -18.61 -5.82
C LYS A 51 6.94 -19.14 -7.05
N LYS A 52 8.23 -19.43 -6.91
CA LYS A 52 9.11 -19.88 -8.01
C LYS A 52 8.66 -21.18 -8.67
N ASN A 53 7.97 -22.04 -7.93
CA ASN A 53 7.47 -23.33 -8.40
C ASN A 53 6.11 -23.27 -9.12
N ILE A 54 5.52 -22.09 -9.30
CA ILE A 54 4.22 -21.93 -9.97
C ILE A 54 4.45 -21.50 -11.42
N SER A 55 3.90 -22.24 -12.38
CA SER A 55 3.97 -21.90 -13.80
C SER A 55 3.17 -20.64 -14.15
N LEU A 56 3.57 -19.93 -15.20
CA LEU A 56 2.90 -18.71 -15.67
C LEU A 56 1.41 -18.93 -15.95
N LYS A 57 1.07 -20.03 -16.63
CA LYS A 57 -0.33 -20.40 -16.93
C LYS A 57 -1.15 -20.53 -15.65
N LYS A 58 -0.58 -21.15 -14.60
CA LYS A 58 -1.25 -21.29 -13.30
C LYS A 58 -1.38 -19.94 -12.59
N LYS A 59 -0.43 -19.01 -12.74
CA LYS A 59 -0.55 -17.63 -12.19
C LYS A 59 -1.69 -16.85 -12.85
N LEU A 60 -1.86 -16.97 -14.17
CA LEU A 60 -2.92 -16.27 -14.92
C LEU A 60 -4.33 -16.78 -14.58
N GLN A 61 -4.48 -18.06 -14.25
CA GLN A 61 -5.77 -18.64 -13.86
C GLN A 61 -6.18 -18.29 -12.42
N ASN A 62 -5.23 -18.01 -11.53
CA ASN A 62 -5.49 -17.69 -10.13
C ASN A 62 -5.78 -16.19 -9.92
N VAL A 63 -6.82 -15.67 -10.57
CA VAL A 63 -7.29 -14.29 -10.36
C VAL A 63 -7.78 -14.12 -8.92
N LEU A 64 -7.34 -13.04 -8.27
CA LEU A 64 -7.76 -12.72 -6.91
C LEU A 64 -9.26 -12.38 -6.85
N PRO A 65 -10.00 -12.89 -5.85
CA PRO A 65 -11.34 -12.40 -5.55
C PRO A 65 -11.28 -10.89 -5.30
N GLY A 66 -12.01 -10.10 -6.09
CA GLY A 66 -12.04 -8.63 -6.01
C GLY A 66 -11.02 -7.89 -6.87
N MET A 67 -10.24 -8.56 -7.71
CA MET A 67 -9.34 -7.93 -8.68
C MET A 67 -9.86 -8.12 -10.10
N LEU A 68 -9.85 -7.06 -10.91
CA LEU A 68 -10.26 -7.16 -12.32
C LEU A 68 -9.26 -8.04 -13.09
N ARG A 69 -9.79 -8.93 -13.93
CA ARG A 69 -8.99 -9.92 -14.67
C ARG A 69 -7.88 -9.28 -15.49
N TYR A 70 -8.18 -8.21 -16.22
CA TYR A 70 -7.18 -7.51 -17.05
C TYR A 70 -6.05 -6.91 -16.20
N GLN A 71 -6.37 -6.31 -15.04
CA GLN A 71 -5.37 -5.74 -14.13
C GLN A 71 -4.43 -6.83 -13.57
N TRP A 72 -4.99 -7.99 -13.25
CA TRP A 72 -4.21 -9.15 -12.81
C TRP A 72 -3.29 -9.65 -13.92
N GLU A 73 -3.81 -9.81 -15.13
CA GLU A 73 -3.03 -10.27 -16.28
C GLU A 73 -1.87 -9.31 -16.59
N ASP A 74 -2.12 -8.01 -16.60
CA ASP A 74 -1.08 -6.99 -16.82
C ASP A 74 0.00 -7.04 -15.74
N ALA A 75 -0.39 -7.16 -14.47
CA ALA A 75 0.57 -7.27 -13.37
C ALA A 75 1.42 -8.55 -13.46
N VAL A 76 0.80 -9.67 -13.84
CA VAL A 76 1.48 -10.95 -14.05
C VAL A 76 2.42 -10.86 -15.25
N ARG A 77 1.96 -10.34 -16.39
CA ARG A 77 2.79 -10.15 -17.60
C ARG A 77 3.98 -9.25 -17.31
N PHE A 78 3.76 -8.11 -16.66
CA PHE A 78 4.84 -7.19 -16.30
C PHE A 78 5.89 -7.84 -15.40
N ARG A 79 5.47 -8.55 -14.34
CA ARG A 79 6.40 -9.21 -13.41
C ARG A 79 7.20 -10.36 -14.04
N ASN A 80 6.64 -11.08 -15.01
CA ASN A 80 7.36 -12.14 -15.73
C ASN A 80 8.06 -11.62 -16.99
N SER A 81 8.06 -10.30 -17.23
CA SER A 81 8.85 -9.69 -18.30
C SER A 81 10.30 -9.48 -17.84
N LYS A 82 11.22 -9.38 -18.80
CA LYS A 82 12.63 -9.07 -18.53
C LYS A 82 12.79 -7.80 -17.70
N LYS A 83 12.00 -6.76 -18.01
CA LYS A 83 11.95 -5.50 -17.26
C LYS A 83 11.50 -5.67 -15.80
N GLY A 84 10.58 -6.61 -15.55
CA GLY A 84 10.13 -6.95 -14.20
C GLY A 84 11.22 -7.65 -13.40
N GLU A 85 11.91 -8.60 -14.03
CA GLU A 85 13.05 -9.32 -13.44
C GLU A 85 14.20 -8.38 -13.11
N ASP A 86 14.58 -7.49 -14.03
CA ASP A 86 15.68 -6.56 -13.84
C ASP A 86 15.38 -5.60 -12.68
N ARG A 87 14.13 -5.14 -12.53
CA ARG A 87 13.71 -4.33 -11.37
C ARG A 87 13.83 -5.11 -10.06
N GLU A 88 13.44 -6.38 -10.04
CA GLU A 88 13.60 -7.20 -8.84
C GLU A 88 15.07 -7.38 -8.47
N CYS A 89 15.95 -7.59 -9.44
CA CYS A 89 17.41 -7.66 -9.24
C CYS A 89 18.00 -6.35 -8.70
N VAL A 90 17.54 -5.21 -9.21
CA VAL A 90 17.96 -3.89 -8.70
C VAL A 90 17.45 -3.67 -7.28
N GLU A 91 16.18 -4.00 -7.00
CA GLU A 91 15.59 -3.89 -5.65
C GLU A 91 16.30 -4.77 -4.61
N THR A 92 16.64 -6.02 -4.96
CA THR A 92 17.38 -6.92 -4.08
C THR A 92 18.79 -6.41 -3.81
N THR A 93 19.49 -5.93 -4.85
CA THR A 93 20.81 -5.32 -4.74
C THR A 93 20.78 -4.07 -3.86
N ASN A 94 19.78 -3.19 -4.06
CA ASN A 94 19.60 -1.99 -3.26
C ASN A 94 19.31 -2.32 -1.80
N ARG A 95 18.44 -3.29 -1.52
CA ARG A 95 18.14 -3.74 -0.16
C ARG A 95 19.35 -4.37 0.53
N GLN A 96 20.17 -5.10 -0.22
CA GLN A 96 21.43 -5.66 0.29
C GLN A 96 22.45 -4.56 0.62
N LYS A 97 22.51 -3.51 -0.21
CA LYS A 97 23.33 -2.29 0.03
C LYS A 97 22.76 -1.39 1.12
N GLN A 98 21.47 -1.46 1.41
CA GLN A 98 20.81 -0.75 2.52
C GLN A 98 21.11 -1.40 3.89
N LYS A 99 22.24 -2.09 4.02
CA LYS A 99 22.84 -2.50 5.30
C LYS A 99 23.95 -1.52 5.62
N PHE A 100 23.60 -0.44 6.31
CA PHE A 100 24.39 0.27 7.34
C PHE A 100 23.57 1.50 7.78
N THR A 101 22.71 1.30 8.78
CA THR A 101 22.23 2.40 9.62
C THR A 101 22.74 2.13 11.04
N HIS A 102 24.04 2.28 11.23
CA HIS A 102 24.53 2.61 12.57
C HIS A 102 24.37 4.12 12.73
N THR A 103 23.25 4.58 13.26
CA THR A 103 23.29 5.85 14.01
C THR A 103 23.83 5.52 15.38
N ALA A 104 25.15 5.33 15.46
CA ALA A 104 25.86 5.48 16.73
C ALA A 104 25.85 6.98 17.04
N ARG A 105 24.78 7.46 17.64
CA ARG A 105 24.78 8.75 18.31
C ARG A 105 24.09 8.63 19.66
N SER A 106 24.65 7.76 20.49
CA SER A 106 24.54 7.89 21.94
C SER A 106 25.36 9.13 22.33
N LYS A 107 24.73 10.30 22.34
CA LYS A 107 25.26 11.44 23.10
C LYS A 107 24.93 11.18 24.56
N SER A 108 25.83 10.57 25.30
CA SER A 108 25.85 10.73 26.75
C SER A 108 26.24 12.18 27.03
N LEU A 109 25.26 13.02 27.35
CA LEU A 109 25.53 14.25 28.07
C LEU A 109 25.84 13.85 29.51
N LEU A 110 27.05 14.17 29.96
CA LEU A 110 27.38 14.23 31.37
C LEU A 110 26.41 15.24 32.02
N VAL A 111 25.72 14.79 33.07
CA VAL A 111 25.31 15.62 34.21
C VAL A 111 25.87 14.94 35.43
#